data_AF-A0A0M0JB92-F1
#
_entry.id   AF-A0A0M0JB92-F1
#
_cell.length_a   1.000
_cell.length_b   1.000
_cell.length_c   1.000
_cell.angle_alpha   90.00
_cell.angle_beta   90.00
_cell.angle_gamma   90.00
#
_symmetry.space_group_name_H-M   'P 1'
#
loop_
_entity.id
_entity.type
_entity.pdbx_description
1 polymer ?
#
loop_
_entity_poly.entity_id
_entity_poly.type
_entity_poly.pdbx_seq_one_letter_code
_entity_poly.pdbx_strand_id
1 'polypeptide(L)'
;MLKKADSPYWQRSSYITLTTNKWDIVTIMLGTNDAKDPGSHGPNNWPHDCGTPTAPKIWDCQFAADYNDMIEVVSTLGTESGKPPKIYLMVPPPLMEDNAYGMNRTVINSLYPVLVPMIAAANSAVTGIIDMFIPMGGEHQWETDPDWPTTCAKDSEYPACGFYCDAQSCDQCHPNDKGYKNMGNVLLRGLGLW
;
A
#
# COMPACT_ATOMS: atom_id res chain seq x y z
N MET A 1 -4.62 5.15 -4.20
CA MET A 1 -5.32 6.43 -4.10
C MET A 1 -6.36 6.49 -5.19
N LEU A 2 -7.62 6.67 -4.85
CA LEU A 2 -8.71 6.91 -5.80
C LEU A 2 -9.29 8.29 -5.54
N LYS A 3 -9.38 9.12 -6.59
CA LYS A 3 -9.96 10.48 -6.52
C LYS A 3 -11.44 10.47 -6.13
N LYS A 4 -12.14 9.38 -6.46
CA LYS A 4 -13.58 9.19 -6.24
C LYS A 4 -13.91 8.29 -5.05
N ALA A 5 -12.92 7.90 -4.24
CA ALA A 5 -13.18 7.18 -2.99
C ALA A 5 -14.00 8.03 -2.01
N ASP A 6 -14.58 7.39 -0.99
CA ASP A 6 -15.35 8.01 0.08
C ASP A 6 -14.56 9.07 0.86
N SER A 7 -13.23 8.89 1.02
CA SER A 7 -12.40 9.83 1.76
C SER A 7 -10.97 9.95 1.15
N PRO A 8 -10.85 10.55 -0.03
CA PRO A 8 -9.66 10.49 -0.87
C PRO A 8 -8.50 11.31 -0.29
N TYR A 9 -7.26 10.81 -0.37
CA TYR A 9 -6.10 11.56 0.17
C TYR A 9 -5.86 12.90 -0.56
N TRP A 10 -6.26 13.02 -1.83
CA TRP A 10 -6.26 14.28 -2.59
C TRP A 10 -6.96 15.46 -1.89
N GLN A 11 -7.89 15.19 -0.97
CA GLN A 11 -8.67 16.21 -0.27
C GLN A 11 -8.19 16.42 1.18
N ARG A 12 -7.05 15.84 1.56
CA ARG A 12 -6.53 15.90 2.93
C ARG A 12 -5.54 17.05 3.10
N SER A 13 -5.44 17.57 4.31
CA SER A 13 -4.43 18.57 4.68
C SER A 13 -3.00 18.07 4.40
N SER A 14 -2.74 16.77 4.55
CA SER A 14 -1.46 16.14 4.21
C SER A 14 -1.12 16.23 2.72
N TYR A 15 -2.11 16.18 1.81
CA TYR A 15 -1.88 16.40 0.39
C TYR A 15 -1.53 17.85 0.09
N ILE A 16 -2.18 18.80 0.78
CA ILE A 16 -1.80 20.22 0.71
C ILE A 16 -0.34 20.37 1.18
N THR A 17 0.01 19.82 2.34
CA THR A 17 1.40 19.85 2.83
C THR A 17 2.38 19.23 1.84
N LEU A 18 2.07 18.09 1.22
CA LEU A 18 2.90 17.49 0.19
C LEU A 18 3.15 18.47 -0.96
N THR A 19 2.08 19.04 -1.53
CA THR A 19 2.11 19.82 -2.77
C THR A 19 2.57 21.27 -2.60
N THR A 20 2.51 21.83 -1.40
CA THR A 20 3.03 23.18 -1.11
C THR A 20 4.52 23.19 -0.76
N ASN A 21 5.16 22.02 -0.67
CA ASN A 21 6.56 21.88 -0.29
C ASN A 21 7.39 21.20 -1.40
N LYS A 22 8.71 21.21 -1.21
CA LYS A 22 9.68 20.53 -2.06
C LYS A 22 10.40 19.43 -1.27
N TRP A 23 10.85 18.40 -1.96
CA TRP A 23 11.36 17.15 -1.39
C TRP A 23 12.56 16.63 -2.19
N ASP A 24 13.49 15.96 -1.51
CA ASP A 24 14.57 15.21 -2.16
C ASP A 24 14.14 13.76 -2.43
N ILE A 25 13.32 13.21 -1.55
CA ILE A 25 12.80 11.84 -1.59
C ILE A 25 11.32 11.86 -1.21
N VAL A 26 10.49 11.16 -1.98
CA VAL A 26 9.09 10.90 -1.66
C VAL A 26 8.82 9.41 -1.77
N THR A 27 8.24 8.84 -0.71
CA THR A 27 7.77 7.44 -0.70
C THR A 27 6.25 7.41 -0.70
N ILE A 28 5.64 6.65 -1.60
CA ILE A 28 4.19 6.56 -1.75
C ILE A 28 3.74 5.15 -1.35
N MET A 29 3.06 5.05 -0.21
CA MET A 29 2.44 3.82 0.29
C MET A 29 0.95 4.08 0.55
N LEU A 30 0.18 4.22 -0.52
CA LEU A 30 -1.26 4.41 -0.49
C LEU A 30 -1.94 3.25 -1.20
N GLY A 31 -3.16 2.91 -0.78
CA GLY A 31 -3.95 1.83 -1.40
C GLY A 31 -4.91 1.15 -0.45
N THR A 32 -4.51 0.95 0.81
CA THR A 32 -5.28 0.18 1.80
C THR A 32 -6.75 0.62 1.90
N ASN A 33 -7.02 1.92 2.04
CA ASN A 33 -8.40 2.45 2.08
C ASN A 33 -9.11 2.50 0.71
N ASP A 34 -8.35 2.47 -0.39
CA ASP A 34 -8.90 2.46 -1.74
C ASP A 34 -9.46 1.07 -2.12
N ALA A 35 -8.96 0.02 -1.44
CA ALA A 35 -9.45 -1.34 -1.55
C ALA A 35 -10.77 -1.60 -0.78
N LYS A 36 -11.39 -0.56 -0.20
CA LYS A 36 -12.72 -0.72 0.41
C LYS A 36 -13.76 -1.08 -0.64
N ASP A 37 -14.62 -2.02 -0.29
CA ASP A 37 -15.46 -2.73 -1.26
C ASP A 37 -16.81 -3.12 -0.63
N PRO A 38 -17.94 -2.98 -1.34
CA PRO A 38 -19.24 -3.39 -0.82
C PRO A 38 -19.29 -4.89 -0.48
N GLY A 39 -18.58 -5.73 -1.24
CA GLY A 39 -18.43 -7.16 -0.97
C GLY A 39 -17.70 -7.46 0.34
N SER A 40 -16.92 -6.49 0.83
CA SER A 40 -16.23 -6.52 2.12
C SER A 40 -16.91 -5.65 3.18
N HIS A 41 -18.18 -5.28 2.99
CA HIS A 41 -18.95 -4.39 3.89
C HIS A 41 -18.40 -2.96 4.01
N GLY A 42 -17.60 -2.53 3.04
CA GLY A 42 -17.08 -1.17 2.92
C GLY A 42 -17.88 -0.28 1.95
N PRO A 43 -17.51 1.01 1.86
CA PRO A 43 -17.93 1.88 0.77
C PRO A 43 -17.46 1.37 -0.58
N ASN A 44 -18.14 1.78 -1.65
CA ASN A 44 -17.78 1.44 -3.03
C ASN A 44 -16.59 2.25 -3.54
N ASN A 45 -15.42 2.05 -2.94
CA ASN A 45 -14.18 2.69 -3.39
C ASN A 45 -13.58 1.92 -4.55
N TRP A 46 -13.44 0.59 -4.44
CA TRP A 46 -12.75 -0.22 -5.42
C TRP A 46 -13.57 -0.39 -6.72
N PRO A 47 -13.05 0.05 -7.88
CA PRO A 47 -13.81 0.08 -9.14
C PRO A 47 -13.87 -1.26 -9.89
N HIS A 48 -13.13 -2.28 -9.43
CA HIS A 48 -13.02 -3.60 -10.08
C HIS A 48 -12.58 -3.59 -11.55
N ASP A 49 -11.88 -2.54 -11.99
CA ASP A 49 -11.45 -2.36 -13.37
C ASP A 49 -9.97 -2.71 -13.59
N CYS A 50 -9.23 -3.13 -12.56
CA CYS A 50 -7.79 -3.39 -12.63
C CYS A 50 -7.39 -4.84 -12.98
N GLY A 51 -8.34 -5.65 -13.45
CA GLY A 51 -8.13 -7.06 -13.75
C GLY A 51 -8.20 -7.97 -12.52
N THR A 52 -7.53 -9.12 -12.57
CA THR A 52 -7.50 -10.11 -11.48
C THR A 52 -6.07 -10.31 -10.99
N PRO A 53 -5.83 -10.93 -9.81
CA PRO A 53 -4.47 -11.24 -9.36
C PRO A 53 -3.63 -12.04 -10.37
N THR A 54 -4.26 -12.90 -11.17
CA THR A 54 -3.58 -13.71 -12.20
C THR A 54 -3.48 -13.02 -13.56
N ALA A 55 -4.22 -11.93 -13.77
CA ALA A 55 -4.22 -11.15 -15.00
C ALA A 55 -4.44 -9.66 -14.68
N PRO A 56 -3.51 -9.03 -13.93
CA PRO A 56 -3.63 -7.62 -13.58
C PRO A 56 -3.42 -6.75 -14.81
N LYS A 57 -4.05 -5.59 -14.84
CA LYS A 57 -3.84 -4.60 -15.89
C LYS A 57 -3.73 -3.19 -15.32
N ILE A 58 -2.91 -2.38 -15.96
CA ILE A 58 -2.73 -0.95 -15.65
C ILE A 58 -3.46 -0.03 -16.63
N TRP A 59 -3.88 -0.55 -17.80
CA TRP A 59 -4.77 0.14 -18.74
C TRP A 59 -6.23 -0.10 -18.35
N ASP A 60 -7.06 0.93 -18.51
CA ASP A 60 -8.46 0.94 -18.05
C ASP A 60 -8.62 0.52 -16.58
N CYS A 61 -7.65 0.89 -15.74
CA CYS A 61 -7.63 0.66 -14.30
C CYS A 61 -7.60 2.02 -13.60
N GLN A 62 -8.71 2.44 -12.99
CA GLN A 62 -8.82 3.76 -12.37
C GLN A 62 -7.82 3.93 -11.21
N PHE A 63 -7.52 2.85 -10.47
CA PHE A 63 -6.47 2.91 -9.44
C PHE A 63 -5.10 3.25 -10.03
N ALA A 64 -4.71 2.61 -11.14
CA ALA A 64 -3.44 2.90 -11.80
C ALA A 64 -3.40 4.30 -12.39
N ALA A 65 -4.51 4.75 -13.00
CA ALA A 65 -4.63 6.11 -13.52
C ALA A 65 -4.45 7.16 -12.41
N ASP A 66 -5.18 7.04 -11.30
CA ASP A 66 -5.05 7.98 -10.19
C ASP A 66 -3.68 7.86 -9.48
N TYR A 67 -3.07 6.68 -9.46
CA TYR A 67 -1.70 6.53 -8.95
C TYR A 67 -0.68 7.26 -9.85
N ASN A 68 -0.82 7.15 -11.17
CA ASN A 68 0.03 7.85 -12.13
C ASN A 68 -0.09 9.37 -11.99
N ASP A 69 -1.31 9.88 -11.79
CA ASP A 69 -1.51 11.31 -11.52
C ASP A 69 -0.78 11.77 -10.24
N MET A 70 -0.69 10.90 -9.22
CA MET A 70 0.07 11.23 -8.00
C MET A 70 1.58 11.24 -8.28
N ILE A 71 2.08 10.30 -9.08
CA ILE A 71 3.48 10.27 -9.50
C ILE A 71 3.82 11.53 -10.31
N GLU A 72 2.94 11.94 -11.23
CA GLU A 72 3.10 13.16 -12.02
C GLU A 72 3.20 14.39 -11.11
N VAL A 73 2.26 14.55 -10.17
CA VAL A 73 2.30 15.65 -9.18
C VAL A 73 3.62 15.62 -8.42
N VAL A 74 3.99 14.47 -7.84
CA VAL A 74 5.20 14.32 -7.02
C VAL A 74 6.47 14.61 -7.82
N SER A 75 6.52 14.24 -9.11
CA SER A 75 7.68 14.49 -9.97
C SER A 75 8.02 15.98 -10.13
N THR A 76 7.06 16.88 -9.87
CA THR A 76 7.29 18.34 -9.93
C THR A 76 7.79 18.95 -8.62
N LEU A 77 7.90 18.15 -7.55
CA LEU A 77 8.14 18.62 -6.19
C LEU A 77 9.61 18.54 -5.76
N GLY A 78 10.57 18.50 -6.70
CA GLY A 78 11.98 18.47 -6.35
C GLY A 78 12.49 19.76 -5.71
N THR A 79 13.43 19.63 -4.77
CA THR A 79 14.17 20.75 -4.15
C THR A 79 15.02 21.51 -5.17
N GLU A 80 15.55 20.80 -6.17
CA GLU A 80 16.34 21.37 -7.25
C GLU A 80 15.48 21.70 -8.47
N SER A 81 15.68 22.89 -9.04
CA SER A 81 14.93 23.34 -10.22
C SER A 81 15.16 22.40 -11.41
N GLY A 82 14.06 21.93 -12.01
CA GLY A 82 14.10 21.03 -13.16
C GLY A 82 14.50 19.59 -12.87
N LYS A 83 14.62 19.20 -11.59
CA LYS A 83 14.89 17.81 -11.19
C LYS A 83 13.76 17.26 -10.34
N PRO A 84 13.22 16.07 -10.64
CA PRO A 84 12.24 15.43 -9.77
C PRO A 84 12.89 14.95 -8.45
N PRO A 85 12.13 14.80 -7.36
CA PRO A 85 12.59 14.05 -6.20
C PRO A 85 12.85 12.60 -6.59
N LYS A 86 13.60 11.86 -5.77
CA LYS A 86 13.58 10.39 -5.87
C LYS A 86 12.21 9.89 -5.42
N ILE A 87 11.53 9.11 -6.26
CA ILE A 87 10.19 8.60 -5.99
C ILE A 87 10.26 7.10 -5.77
N TYR A 88 9.84 6.64 -4.60
CA TYR A 88 9.73 5.21 -4.30
C TYR A 88 8.26 4.83 -4.15
N LEU A 89 7.80 3.85 -4.91
CA LEU A 89 6.49 3.25 -4.68
C LEU A 89 6.64 2.12 -3.67
N MET A 90 5.67 1.99 -2.77
CA MET A 90 5.68 0.95 -1.76
C MET A 90 4.46 0.06 -1.92
N VAL A 91 4.69 -1.25 -2.05
CA VAL A 91 3.61 -2.24 -1.92
C VAL A 91 3.14 -2.19 -0.47
N PRO A 92 1.84 -2.02 -0.17
CA PRO A 92 1.37 -1.92 1.21
C PRO A 92 1.55 -3.25 1.98
N PRO A 93 1.59 -3.21 3.33
CA PRO A 93 1.54 -4.43 4.15
C PRO A 93 0.31 -5.29 3.86
N PRO A 94 0.32 -6.60 4.19
CA PRO A 94 -0.87 -7.45 4.10
C PRO A 94 -1.98 -6.96 5.02
N LEU A 95 -3.22 -7.22 4.60
CA LEU A 95 -4.38 -7.21 5.47
C LEU A 95 -4.51 -8.61 6.10
N MET A 96 -4.36 -8.70 7.43
CA MET A 96 -4.34 -9.99 8.12
C MET A 96 -5.77 -10.51 8.38
N GLU A 97 -6.70 -9.62 8.70
CA GLU A 97 -8.12 -9.95 8.90
C GLU A 97 -8.95 -9.60 7.67
N ASP A 98 -9.78 -10.56 7.24
CA ASP A 98 -10.69 -10.32 6.14
C ASP A 98 -11.72 -9.23 6.50
N ASN A 99 -11.99 -8.32 5.55
CA ASN A 99 -13.00 -7.26 5.69
C ASN A 99 -12.73 -6.23 6.80
N ALA A 100 -11.53 -6.20 7.39
CA ALA A 100 -11.20 -5.19 8.39
C ALA A 100 -11.42 -3.77 7.83
N TYR A 101 -12.25 -2.98 8.51
CA TYR A 101 -12.71 -1.65 8.08
C TYR A 101 -13.32 -1.57 6.66
N GLY A 102 -13.88 -2.67 6.17
CA GLY A 102 -14.54 -2.71 4.87
C GLY A 102 -13.63 -3.01 3.69
N MET A 103 -12.38 -3.44 3.94
CA MET A 103 -11.35 -3.60 2.91
C MET A 103 -11.35 -5.00 2.28
N ASN A 104 -11.16 -5.04 0.96
CA ASN A 104 -11.02 -6.27 0.20
C ASN A 104 -9.60 -6.85 0.34
N ARG A 105 -9.49 -7.96 1.06
CA ARG A 105 -8.21 -8.64 1.32
C ARG A 105 -7.56 -9.18 0.05
N THR A 106 -8.32 -9.68 -0.91
CA THR A 106 -7.77 -10.14 -2.20
C THR A 106 -7.16 -8.99 -3.00
N VAL A 107 -7.75 -7.80 -2.97
CA VAL A 107 -7.14 -6.61 -3.60
C VAL A 107 -5.80 -6.28 -2.94
N ILE A 108 -5.74 -6.25 -1.61
CA ILE A 108 -4.52 -5.88 -0.87
C ILE A 108 -3.43 -6.96 -0.96
N ASN A 109 -3.78 -8.23 -0.77
CA ASN A 109 -2.82 -9.31 -0.60
C ASN A 109 -2.46 -10.02 -1.92
N SER A 110 -3.33 -9.98 -2.92
CA SER A 110 -3.12 -10.69 -4.19
C SER A 110 -2.90 -9.73 -5.36
N LEU A 111 -3.63 -8.62 -5.44
CA LEU A 111 -3.54 -7.70 -6.57
C LEU A 111 -2.47 -6.63 -6.40
N TYR A 112 -2.43 -5.89 -5.29
CA TYR A 112 -1.43 -4.82 -5.09
C TYR A 112 0.03 -5.26 -5.15
N PRO A 113 0.44 -6.45 -4.66
CA PRO A 113 1.81 -6.93 -4.78
C PRO A 113 2.27 -7.12 -6.23
N VAL A 114 1.34 -7.17 -7.19
CA VAL A 114 1.65 -7.23 -8.63
C VAL A 114 1.38 -5.88 -9.30
N LEU A 115 0.25 -5.25 -8.99
CA LEU A 115 -0.21 -4.02 -9.63
C LEU A 115 0.69 -2.82 -9.32
N VAL A 116 1.16 -2.66 -8.07
CA VAL A 116 2.04 -1.54 -7.70
C VAL A 116 3.40 -1.64 -8.41
N PRO A 117 4.06 -2.81 -8.47
CA PRO A 117 5.25 -2.97 -9.31
C PRO A 117 5.02 -2.72 -10.79
N MET A 118 3.88 -3.10 -11.36
CA MET A 118 3.54 -2.79 -12.75
C MET A 118 3.41 -1.29 -13.00
N ILE A 119 2.75 -0.56 -12.09
CA ILE A 119 2.65 0.90 -12.15
C ILE A 119 4.05 1.51 -12.09
N ALA A 120 4.89 1.10 -11.14
CA ALA A 120 6.27 1.59 -11.04
C ALA A 120 7.07 1.34 -12.33
N ALA A 121 7.02 0.13 -12.88
CA ALA A 121 7.74 -0.23 -14.10
C ALA A 121 7.29 0.57 -15.34
N ALA A 122 6.04 1.01 -15.38
CA ALA A 122 5.49 1.81 -16.46
C ALA A 122 5.85 3.32 -16.35
N ASN A 123 6.43 3.78 -15.24
CA ASN A 123 6.69 5.18 -14.96
C ASN A 123 8.19 5.46 -14.80
N SER A 124 8.81 6.12 -15.79
CA SER A 124 10.24 6.47 -15.76
C SER A 124 10.64 7.47 -14.65
N ALA A 125 9.67 8.18 -14.06
CA ALA A 125 9.90 9.06 -12.92
C ALA A 125 10.10 8.30 -11.59
N VAL A 126 9.70 7.02 -11.52
CA VAL A 126 9.84 6.19 -10.32
C VAL A 126 11.28 5.71 -10.20
N THR A 127 11.90 6.00 -9.06
CA THR A 127 13.27 5.61 -8.73
C THR A 127 13.37 4.14 -8.31
N GLY A 128 12.36 3.62 -7.62
CA GLY A 128 12.37 2.22 -7.19
C GLY A 128 11.08 1.78 -6.52
N ILE A 129 11.03 0.49 -6.21
CA ILE A 129 9.94 -0.14 -5.45
C ILE A 129 10.50 -0.61 -4.11
N ILE A 130 9.72 -0.42 -3.05
CA ILE A 130 9.99 -1.01 -1.73
C ILE A 130 8.85 -1.97 -1.43
N ASP A 131 9.18 -3.25 -1.27
CA ASP A 131 8.22 -4.26 -0.86
C ASP A 131 8.01 -4.21 0.66
N MET A 132 6.87 -3.67 1.10
CA MET A 132 6.45 -3.73 2.51
C MET A 132 5.57 -4.95 2.79
N PHE A 133 5.09 -5.65 1.75
CA PHE A 133 4.15 -6.75 1.89
C PHE A 133 4.83 -7.98 2.49
N ILE A 134 5.85 -8.53 1.82
CA ILE A 134 6.54 -9.74 2.29
C ILE A 134 7.18 -9.54 3.67
N PRO A 135 7.93 -8.45 3.95
CA PRO A 135 8.56 -8.27 5.26
C PRO A 135 7.59 -8.07 6.43
N MET A 136 6.33 -7.75 6.12
CA MET A 136 5.26 -7.63 7.10
C MET A 136 4.41 -8.91 7.21
N GLY A 137 4.87 -10.01 6.61
CA GLY A 137 4.21 -11.32 6.71
C GLY A 137 3.21 -11.62 5.61
N GLY A 138 3.19 -10.82 4.54
CA GLY A 138 2.44 -11.16 3.35
C GLY A 138 3.11 -12.32 2.62
N GLU A 139 2.31 -13.10 1.90
CA GLU A 139 2.83 -14.09 0.96
C GLU A 139 1.92 -14.25 -0.26
N HIS A 140 2.49 -14.65 -1.39
CA HIS A 140 1.78 -14.66 -2.68
C HIS A 140 0.72 -15.76 -2.80
N GLN A 141 0.80 -16.80 -1.98
CA GLN A 141 -0.10 -17.97 -2.03
C GLN A 141 -0.98 -18.07 -0.77
N TRP A 142 -1.21 -16.94 -0.09
CA TRP A 142 -1.86 -16.87 1.22
C TRP A 142 -3.23 -17.54 1.26
N GLU A 143 -3.96 -17.58 0.15
CA GLU A 143 -5.27 -18.23 0.04
C GLU A 143 -5.20 -19.76 0.17
N THR A 144 -4.04 -20.34 -0.15
CA THR A 144 -3.79 -21.79 -0.17
C THR A 144 -2.75 -22.24 0.85
N ASP A 145 -2.10 -21.31 1.54
CA ASP A 145 -1.15 -21.61 2.60
C ASP A 145 -1.90 -22.12 3.85
N PRO A 146 -1.67 -23.38 4.29
CA PRO A 146 -2.30 -23.92 5.48
C PRO A 146 -1.86 -23.21 6.78
N ASP A 147 -0.71 -22.53 6.77
CA ASP A 147 -0.17 -21.81 7.92
C ASP A 147 -0.67 -20.35 7.98
N TRP A 148 -1.31 -19.86 6.91
CA TRP A 148 -1.85 -18.50 6.89
C TRP A 148 -2.90 -18.31 8.00
N PRO A 149 -2.78 -17.26 8.84
CA PRO A 149 -3.69 -17.08 9.94
C PRO A 149 -5.08 -16.71 9.44
N THR A 150 -6.11 -17.44 9.88
CA THR A 150 -7.51 -17.01 9.67
C THR A 150 -7.75 -15.66 10.35
N THR A 151 -7.17 -15.49 11.54
CA THR A 151 -7.11 -14.25 12.29
C THR A 151 -5.85 -14.26 13.16
N CYS A 152 -5.24 -13.09 13.32
CA CYS A 152 -4.19 -12.82 14.27
C CYS A 152 -4.76 -12.51 15.66
N ALA A 153 -4.15 -13.14 16.66
CA ALA A 153 -4.33 -12.92 18.08
C ALA A 153 -2.94 -12.75 18.72
N LYS A 154 -2.90 -12.36 20.00
CA LYS A 154 -1.65 -12.12 20.74
C LYS A 154 -0.76 -13.37 20.83
N ASP A 155 -1.40 -14.52 20.85
CA ASP A 155 -0.82 -15.85 20.98
C ASP A 155 -0.83 -16.64 19.66
N SER A 156 -1.12 -15.98 18.53
CA SER A 156 -1.02 -16.61 17.21
C SER A 156 0.41 -17.11 16.96
N GLU A 157 0.49 -18.33 16.44
CA GLU A 157 1.76 -18.97 16.09
C GLU A 157 2.40 -18.35 14.85
N TYR A 158 1.60 -17.79 13.94
CA TYR A 158 2.09 -17.10 12.75
C TYR A 158 2.91 -15.86 13.15
N PRO A 159 4.25 -15.84 12.95
CA PRO A 159 5.12 -14.85 13.59
C PRO A 159 4.75 -13.40 13.26
N ALA A 160 4.27 -13.14 12.04
CA ALA A 160 3.89 -11.80 11.62
C ALA A 160 2.66 -11.25 12.37
N CYS A 161 1.82 -12.09 12.98
CA CYS A 161 0.72 -11.62 13.81
C CYS A 161 1.20 -10.75 14.98
N GLY A 162 2.43 -10.97 15.46
CA GLY A 162 3.06 -10.12 16.47
C GLY A 162 3.32 -8.68 16.03
N PHE A 163 3.22 -8.37 14.73
CA PHE A 163 3.28 -7.00 14.20
C PHE A 163 1.94 -6.28 14.20
N TYR A 164 0.82 -7.00 14.32
CA TYR A 164 -0.52 -6.44 14.20
C TYR A 164 -1.38 -6.60 15.46
N CYS A 165 -0.97 -7.49 16.35
CA CYS A 165 -1.73 -7.81 17.56
C CYS A 165 -0.84 -7.79 18.79
N ASP A 166 -1.16 -6.93 19.75
CA ASP A 166 -0.57 -6.88 21.07
C ASP A 166 -1.57 -6.43 22.14
N ALA A 167 -1.08 -6.05 23.32
CA ALA A 167 -1.92 -5.62 24.43
C ALA A 167 -2.72 -4.33 24.19
N GLN A 168 -2.28 -3.49 23.25
CA GLN A 168 -2.86 -2.18 22.97
C GLN A 168 -3.85 -2.22 21.81
N SER A 169 -3.52 -2.96 20.74
CA SER A 169 -4.38 -3.09 19.56
C SER A 169 -4.27 -4.46 18.91
N CYS A 170 -5.34 -4.89 18.26
CA CYS A 170 -5.41 -6.13 17.50
C CYS A 170 -6.48 -6.01 16.40
N ASP A 171 -6.43 -4.92 15.63
CA ASP A 171 -7.37 -4.69 14.51
C ASP A 171 -6.90 -5.32 13.19
N GLN A 172 -5.72 -5.94 13.19
CA GLN A 172 -5.19 -6.78 12.11
C GLN A 172 -5.01 -6.05 10.76
N CYS A 173 -5.09 -4.72 10.80
CA CYS A 173 -4.89 -3.81 9.68
C CYS A 173 -3.76 -2.82 9.98
N HIS A 174 -3.79 -2.22 11.17
CA HIS A 174 -2.77 -1.29 11.63
C HIS A 174 -1.67 -2.06 12.38
N PRO A 175 -0.41 -1.90 11.97
CA PRO A 175 0.72 -2.43 12.72
C PRO A 175 0.81 -1.80 14.12
N ASN A 176 1.29 -2.55 15.10
CA ASN A 176 1.66 -2.05 16.41
C ASN A 176 3.08 -1.44 16.39
N ASP A 177 3.61 -1.03 17.54
CA ASP A 177 4.94 -0.44 17.66
C ASP A 177 6.06 -1.35 17.10
N LYS A 178 5.96 -2.68 17.31
CA LYS A 178 6.92 -3.64 16.75
C LYS A 178 6.80 -3.70 15.23
N GLY A 179 5.57 -3.69 14.72
CA GLY A 179 5.28 -3.64 13.30
C GLY A 179 5.82 -2.36 12.65
N TYR A 180 5.52 -1.18 13.20
CA TYR A 180 6.06 0.09 12.68
C TYR A 180 7.58 0.17 12.76
N LYS A 181 8.20 -0.38 13.82
CA LYS A 181 9.66 -0.52 13.89
C LYS A 181 10.20 -1.38 12.75
N ASN A 182 9.56 -2.51 12.45
CA ASN A 182 9.95 -3.36 11.34
C ASN A 182 9.78 -2.64 10.00
N MET A 183 8.65 -1.95 9.79
CA MET A 183 8.41 -1.13 8.59
C MET A 183 9.49 -0.06 8.40
N GLY A 184 9.91 0.61 9.47
CA GLY A 184 11.02 1.57 9.44
C GLY A 184 12.32 0.93 8.93
N ASN A 185 12.66 -0.27 9.41
CA ASN A 185 13.85 -1.01 8.94
C ASN A 185 13.73 -1.44 7.47
N VAL A 186 12.53 -1.82 7.02
CA VAL A 186 12.27 -2.17 5.62
C VAL A 186 12.43 -0.95 4.71
N LEU A 187 11.89 0.19 5.13
CA LEU A 187 12.03 1.46 4.42
C LEU A 187 13.50 1.87 4.30
N LEU A 188 14.26 1.86 5.41
CA LEU A 188 15.69 2.22 5.40
C LEU A 188 16.50 1.34 4.44
N ARG A 189 16.25 0.02 4.44
CA ARG A 189 16.86 -0.91 3.48
C ARG A 189 16.47 -0.60 2.04
N GLY A 190 15.18 -0.38 1.77
CA GLY A 190 14.67 -0.06 0.44
C GLY A 190 15.23 1.25 -0.13
N LEU A 191 15.60 2.18 0.75
CA LEU A 191 16.27 3.43 0.38
C LEU A 191 17.81 3.31 0.26
N GLY A 192 18.39 2.17 0.63
CA GLY A 192 19.85 1.98 0.67
C GLY A 192 20.55 2.76 1.79
N LEU A 193 19.85 3.00 2.91
CA LEU A 193 20.34 3.76 4.07
C LEU A 193 20.75 2.87 5.25
N TRP A 194 20.80 1.55 5.05
CA TRP A 194 21.19 0.55 6.05
C TRP A 194 22.07 -0.53 5.44
#